data_AF-A0A375JCQ4-F1
#
_entry.id   AF-A0A375JCQ4-F1
#
_cell.length_a   1.000
_cell.length_b   1.000
_cell.length_c   1.000
_cell.angle_alpha   90.00
_cell.angle_beta   90.00
_cell.angle_gamma   90.00
#
_symmetry.space_group_name_H-M   'P 1'
#
loop_
_entity.id
_entity.type
_entity.pdbx_description
1 polymer ?
#
loop_
_entity_poly.entity_id
_entity_poly.type
_entity_poly.pdbx_seq_one_letter_code
_entity_poly.pdbx_strand_id
1 'polypeptide(L)'
;MLSEGRVAKIVPQTDSGTEVSYCTDFVRNFLRSDYNFCTSKFSVASKGKILALDDAFRQAQEWMDARLQWIESKPRRHLSLEFHHREIVVTHSLAGRLIRLLNQHDRLLHRTLGAYIAQSISDAEKDAAVVGAAKHIRAIHRLCIPDNDRFGPDGQLIEKD
;
A
#
# COMPACT_ATOMS: atom_id res chain seq x y z
N MET A 1 4.72 36.53 37.09
CA MET A 1 4.37 36.56 35.65
C MET A 1 4.54 35.16 35.11
N LEU A 2 3.45 34.50 34.72
CA LEU A 2 3.44 33.17 34.11
C LEU A 2 3.50 33.31 32.58
N SER A 3 4.53 32.77 31.94
CA SER A 3 4.44 31.98 30.69
C SER A 3 5.83 31.77 30.09
N GLU A 4 6.61 30.84 30.65
CA GLU A 4 7.65 30.13 29.89
C GLU A 4 7.10 28.74 29.55
N GLY A 5 6.24 28.72 28.53
CA GLY A 5 5.47 27.54 28.15
C GLY A 5 5.50 27.32 26.65
N ARG A 6 6.68 27.11 26.06
CA ARG A 6 6.80 26.38 24.79
C ARG A 6 7.74 25.21 25.01
N VAL A 7 7.25 24.23 25.77
CA VAL A 7 7.77 22.86 25.72
C VAL A 7 7.66 22.44 24.26
N ALA A 8 8.80 22.41 23.56
CA ALA A 8 8.90 21.76 22.27
C ALA A 8 8.38 20.35 22.47
N LYS A 9 7.23 20.04 21.87
CA LYS A 9 6.65 18.71 21.90
C LYS A 9 7.71 17.78 21.33
N ILE A 10 8.29 16.94 22.19
CA ILE A 10 9.20 15.88 21.78
C ILE A 10 8.39 15.03 20.80
N VAL A 11 8.64 15.21 19.51
CA VAL A 11 8.21 14.25 18.50
C VAL A 11 9.14 13.07 18.71
N PRO A 12 8.65 11.90 19.16
CA PRO A 12 9.50 10.72 19.27
C PRO A 12 10.15 10.52 17.91
N GLN A 13 11.48 10.42 17.88
CA GLN A 13 12.24 10.06 16.68
C GLN A 13 11.53 8.89 16.00
N THR A 14 10.83 9.18 14.92
CA THR A 14 10.16 8.17 14.11
C THR A 14 11.10 7.80 12.97
N ASP A 15 12.37 7.55 13.29
CA ASP A 15 13.19 6.64 12.49
C ASP A 15 12.76 5.21 12.81
N SER A 16 11.46 4.92 12.65
CA SER A 16 10.97 3.56 12.53
C SER A 16 11.19 3.16 11.08
N GLY A 17 12.44 2.85 10.74
CA GLY A 17 12.75 2.15 9.50
C GLY A 17 11.78 0.99 9.37
N THR A 18 10.99 0.99 8.31
CA THR A 18 10.06 -0.11 8.02
C THR A 18 10.62 -0.90 6.87
N GLU A 19 10.70 -2.21 7.04
CA GLU A 19 11.22 -3.10 6.02
C GLU A 19 10.15 -3.47 5.00
N VAL A 20 10.49 -3.37 3.72
CA VAL A 20 9.74 -4.00 2.63
C VAL A 20 10.49 -5.24 2.19
N SER A 21 9.81 -6.37 2.26
CA SER A 21 10.29 -7.67 1.77
C SER A 21 9.52 -8.03 0.51
N TYR A 22 10.22 -8.21 -0.61
CA TYR A 22 9.60 -8.42 -1.91
C TYR A 22 10.31 -9.45 -2.77
N CYS A 23 9.52 -10.22 -3.53
CA CYS A 23 9.96 -11.20 -4.51
C CYS A 23 9.37 -10.93 -5.91
N THR A 24 8.50 -9.92 -6.06
CA THR A 24 7.89 -9.58 -7.35
C THR A 24 8.50 -8.35 -8.01
N ASP A 25 8.49 -8.35 -9.35
CA ASP A 25 8.83 -7.17 -10.14
C ASP A 25 7.84 -6.03 -9.94
N PHE A 26 6.57 -6.33 -9.62
CA PHE A 26 5.59 -5.30 -9.32
C PHE A 26 6.02 -4.45 -8.12
N VAL A 27 6.30 -5.07 -6.97
CA VAL A 27 6.72 -4.33 -5.77
C VAL A 27 8.09 -3.69 -5.98
N ARG A 28 9.04 -4.42 -6.60
CA ARG A 28 10.36 -3.87 -6.95
C ARG A 28 10.25 -2.57 -7.76
N ASN A 29 9.47 -2.59 -8.82
CA ASN A 29 9.32 -1.45 -9.71
C ASN A 29 8.56 -0.31 -9.03
N PHE A 30 7.48 -0.63 -8.30
CA PHE A 30 6.72 0.36 -7.56
C PHE A 30 7.60 1.08 -6.51
N LEU A 31 8.45 0.36 -5.79
CA LEU A 31 9.42 0.93 -4.85
C LEU A 31 10.48 1.82 -5.52
N ARG A 32 10.79 1.57 -6.79
CA ARG A 32 11.81 2.31 -7.55
C ARG A 32 11.22 3.56 -8.20
N SER A 33 10.05 3.47 -8.82
CA SER A 33 9.47 4.56 -9.62
C SER A 33 8.39 5.34 -8.89
N ASP A 34 7.50 4.67 -8.17
CA ASP A 34 6.20 5.25 -7.79
C ASP A 34 6.11 5.59 -6.30
N TYR A 35 6.86 4.89 -5.44
CA TYR A 35 6.77 5.03 -4.00
C TYR A 35 7.14 6.45 -3.54
N ASN A 36 8.30 6.95 -3.93
CA ASN A 36 8.75 8.30 -3.55
C ASN A 36 7.82 9.40 -4.10
N PHE A 37 7.25 9.18 -5.29
CA PHE A 37 6.24 10.08 -5.84
C PHE A 37 4.99 10.10 -4.94
N CYS A 38 4.43 8.93 -4.61
CA CYS A 38 3.27 8.83 -3.72
C CYS A 38 3.52 9.50 -2.36
N THR A 39 4.64 9.19 -1.71
CA THR A 39 4.93 9.73 -0.38
C THR A 39 5.11 11.24 -0.39
N SER A 40 5.75 11.80 -1.44
CA SER A 40 5.84 13.25 -1.60
C SER A 40 4.45 13.90 -1.71
N LYS A 41 3.52 13.27 -2.44
CA LYS A 41 2.14 13.76 -2.61
C LYS A 41 1.32 13.63 -1.34
N PHE A 42 1.56 12.60 -0.51
CA PHE A 42 0.89 12.46 0.79
C PHE A 42 1.20 13.62 1.73
N SER A 43 2.48 14.02 1.81
CA SER A 43 2.93 15.08 2.73
C SER A 43 2.34 16.46 2.44
N VAL A 44 1.87 16.70 1.21
CA VAL A 44 1.32 18.00 0.78
C VAL A 44 -0.16 17.91 0.39
N ALA A 45 -0.82 16.77 0.63
CA ALA A 45 -2.20 16.55 0.18
C ALA A 45 -3.19 17.49 0.88
N SER A 46 -4.14 18.04 0.09
CA SER A 46 -5.27 18.80 0.64
C SER A 46 -6.22 17.89 1.42
N LYS A 47 -7.11 18.48 2.23
CA LYS A 47 -8.11 17.72 3.00
C LYS A 47 -8.96 16.81 2.10
N GLY A 48 -9.41 17.30 0.94
CA GLY A 48 -10.17 16.51 -0.03
C GLY A 48 -9.36 15.33 -0.56
N LYS A 49 -8.11 15.56 -0.95
CA LYS A 49 -7.22 14.48 -1.43
C LYS A 49 -6.91 13.44 -0.34
N ILE A 50 -6.72 13.88 0.91
CA ILE A 50 -6.54 12.96 2.05
C ILE A 50 -7.76 12.06 2.22
N LEU A 51 -8.99 12.59 2.14
CA LEU A 51 -10.21 11.78 2.22
C LEU A 51 -10.29 10.74 1.09
N ALA A 52 -9.98 11.14 -0.14
CA ALA A 52 -9.95 10.24 -1.30
C ALA A 52 -8.94 9.11 -1.11
N LEU A 53 -7.74 9.46 -0.63
CA LEU A 53 -6.68 8.49 -0.34
C LEU A 53 -7.08 7.56 0.80
N ASP A 54 -7.62 8.09 1.88
CA ASP A 54 -8.05 7.30 3.04
C ASP A 54 -9.08 6.23 2.66
N ASP A 55 -10.05 6.61 1.83
CA ASP A 55 -11.05 5.68 1.31
C ASP A 55 -10.44 4.62 0.38
N ALA A 56 -9.57 5.03 -0.55
CA ALA A 56 -8.88 4.10 -1.43
C ALA A 56 -8.00 3.10 -0.67
N PHE A 57 -7.27 3.56 0.35
CA PHE A 57 -6.50 2.68 1.22
C PHE A 57 -7.38 1.75 2.04
N ARG A 58 -8.55 2.22 2.52
CA ARG A 58 -9.52 1.37 3.23
C ARG A 58 -10.03 0.25 2.32
N GLN A 59 -10.48 0.59 1.13
CA GLN A 59 -10.94 -0.40 0.14
C GLN A 59 -9.83 -1.39 -0.23
N ALA A 60 -8.59 -0.91 -0.42
CA ALA A 60 -7.44 -1.77 -0.72
C ALA A 60 -7.14 -2.73 0.44
N GLN A 61 -7.19 -2.26 1.68
CA GLN A 61 -6.95 -3.07 2.87
C GLN A 61 -8.04 -4.14 3.04
N GLU A 62 -9.31 -3.75 2.95
CA GLU A 62 -10.46 -4.66 3.04
C GLU A 62 -10.36 -5.79 2.01
N TRP A 63 -10.03 -5.44 0.76
CA TRP A 63 -9.85 -6.42 -0.31
C TRP A 63 -8.66 -7.35 -0.04
N MET A 64 -7.52 -6.78 0.36
CA MET A 64 -6.29 -7.54 0.62
C MET A 64 -6.48 -8.53 1.77
N ASP A 65 -7.12 -8.11 2.86
CA ASP A 65 -7.38 -8.94 4.02
C ASP A 65 -8.34 -10.08 3.67
N ALA A 66 -9.42 -9.80 2.92
CA ALA A 66 -10.34 -10.83 2.45
C ALA A 66 -9.64 -11.88 1.55
N ARG A 67 -8.73 -11.44 0.68
CA ARG A 67 -7.98 -12.36 -0.21
C ARG A 67 -6.90 -13.13 0.51
N LEU A 68 -6.21 -12.52 1.47
CA LEU A 68 -5.27 -13.23 2.34
C LEU A 68 -5.98 -14.28 3.18
N GLN A 69 -7.17 -13.98 3.71
CA GLN A 69 -7.97 -14.97 4.44
C GLN A 69 -8.42 -16.11 3.54
N TRP A 70 -8.91 -15.80 2.34
CA TRP A 70 -9.31 -16.81 1.35
C TRP A 70 -8.16 -17.75 0.97
N ILE A 71 -6.96 -17.23 0.72
CA ILE A 71 -5.84 -18.09 0.31
C ILE A 71 -5.28 -18.92 1.47
N GLU A 72 -5.39 -18.44 2.72
CA GLU A 72 -5.00 -19.22 3.89
C GLU A 72 -5.85 -20.47 4.09
N SER A 73 -7.09 -20.48 3.59
CA SER A 73 -7.96 -21.65 3.69
C SER A 73 -7.67 -22.72 2.63
N LYS A 74 -6.69 -22.52 1.74
CA LYS A 74 -6.38 -23.43 0.64
C LYS A 74 -5.17 -24.31 0.97
N PRO A 75 -5.19 -25.61 0.63
CA PRO A 75 -3.98 -26.42 0.63
C PRO A 75 -2.91 -25.80 -0.25
N ARG A 76 -1.64 -25.87 0.18
CA ARG A 76 -0.52 -25.24 -0.52
C ARG A 76 0.74 -26.08 -0.43
N ARG A 77 1.54 -26.04 -1.49
CA ARG A 77 2.93 -26.50 -1.45
C ARG A 77 3.78 -25.44 -0.77
N HIS A 78 4.79 -25.89 -0.03
CA HIS A 78 5.85 -24.99 0.43
C HIS A 78 6.71 -24.59 -0.77
N LEU A 79 6.97 -23.29 -0.91
CA LEU A 79 7.83 -22.74 -1.95
C LEU A 79 8.94 -21.93 -1.28
N SER A 80 10.18 -22.21 -1.66
CA SER A 80 11.32 -21.37 -1.32
C SER A 80 11.48 -20.31 -2.41
N LEU A 81 11.00 -19.10 -2.13
CA LEU A 81 11.24 -17.93 -2.97
C LEU A 81 12.26 -17.05 -2.27
N GLU A 82 13.20 -16.50 -3.05
CA GLU A 82 14.11 -15.47 -2.54
C GLU A 82 13.33 -14.15 -2.40
N PHE A 83 13.44 -13.54 -1.22
CA PHE A 83 12.92 -12.21 -0.95
C PHE A 83 14.09 -11.24 -0.84
N HIS A 84 13.95 -10.09 -1.49
CA HIS A 84 14.83 -8.95 -1.29
C HIS A 84 14.25 -8.06 -0.20
N HIS A 85 15.14 -7.49 0.60
CA HIS A 85 14.78 -6.60 1.69
C HIS A 85 15.25 -5.18 1.39
N ARG A 86 14.41 -4.19 1.70
CA ARG A 86 14.76 -2.77 1.63
C ARG A 86 14.21 -2.06 2.85
N GLU A 87 15.08 -1.40 3.60
CA GLU A 87 14.68 -0.46 4.63
C GLU A 87 14.16 0.84 4.01
N ILE A 88 13.06 1.33 4.56
CA ILE A 88 12.45 2.58 4.14
C ILE A 88 12.13 3.42 5.37
N VAL A 89 12.59 4.66 5.38
CA VAL A 89 12.23 5.65 6.40
C VAL A 89 10.80 6.12 6.14
N VAL A 90 9.94 6.00 7.14
CA VAL A 90 8.53 6.36 7.05
C VAL A 90 8.29 7.70 7.72
N THR A 91 8.02 8.72 6.91
CA THR A 91 7.81 10.11 7.38
C THR A 91 6.34 10.51 7.44
N HIS A 92 5.43 9.69 6.91
CA HIS A 92 3.99 9.96 6.86
C HIS A 92 3.17 8.68 7.09
N SER A 93 2.04 8.77 7.79
CA SER A 93 1.19 7.61 8.13
C SER A 93 0.70 6.84 6.90
N LEU A 94 0.30 7.54 5.83
CA LEU A 94 -0.09 6.94 4.55
C LEU A 94 1.06 6.17 3.87
N ALA A 95 2.30 6.59 4.06
CA ALA A 95 3.46 5.86 3.54
C ALA A 95 3.61 4.50 4.24
N GLY A 96 3.40 4.44 5.55
CA GLY A 96 3.36 3.19 6.31
C GLY A 96 2.24 2.26 5.85
N ARG A 97 1.04 2.79 5.54
CA ARG A 97 -0.07 2.01 4.97
C ARG A 97 0.29 1.44 3.59
N LEU A 98 0.98 2.22 2.75
CA LEU A 98 1.41 1.78 1.43
C LEU A 98 2.46 0.65 1.51
N ILE A 99 3.45 0.79 2.39
CA ILE A 99 4.42 -0.29 2.67
C ILE A 99 3.71 -1.58 3.11
N ARG A 100 2.73 -1.47 4.00
CA ARG A 100 1.94 -2.63 4.43
C ARG A 100 1.25 -3.32 3.25
N LEU A 101 0.60 -2.57 2.36
CA LEU A 101 -0.05 -3.14 1.18
C LEU A 101 0.95 -3.82 0.22
N LEU A 102 2.14 -3.25 0.05
CA LEU A 102 3.20 -3.86 -0.77
C LEU A 102 3.69 -5.19 -0.18
N ASN A 103 3.94 -5.24 1.13
CA ASN A 103 4.29 -6.49 1.82
C ASN A 103 3.16 -7.53 1.74
N GLN A 104 1.90 -7.10 1.89
CA GLN A 104 0.75 -7.98 1.76
C GLN A 104 0.57 -8.52 0.34
N HIS A 105 0.85 -7.71 -0.69
CA HIS A 105 0.82 -8.14 -2.09
C HIS A 105 1.76 -9.33 -2.32
N ASP A 106 3.03 -9.22 -1.92
CA ASP A 106 4.00 -10.30 -2.16
C ASP A 106 3.75 -11.53 -1.29
N ARG A 107 3.25 -11.32 -0.06
CA ARG A 107 2.74 -12.42 0.78
C ARG A 107 1.58 -13.15 0.11
N LEU A 108 0.62 -12.42 -0.47
CA LEU A 108 -0.52 -12.99 -1.17
C LEU A 108 -0.05 -13.78 -2.41
N LEU A 109 0.87 -13.21 -3.20
CA LEU A 109 1.42 -13.89 -4.37
C LEU A 109 2.14 -15.19 -3.99
N HIS A 110 3.03 -15.17 -3.00
CA HIS A 110 3.74 -16.37 -2.54
C HIS A 110 2.78 -17.50 -2.14
N ARG A 111 1.74 -17.16 -1.38
CA ARG A 111 0.69 -18.10 -0.96
C ARG A 111 -0.13 -18.61 -2.13
N THR A 112 -0.48 -17.72 -3.04
CA THR A 112 -1.25 -18.04 -4.26
C THR A 112 -0.47 -18.99 -5.16
N LEU A 113 0.83 -18.77 -5.37
CA LEU A 113 1.68 -19.67 -6.14
C LEU A 113 1.75 -21.07 -5.50
N GLY A 114 1.88 -21.13 -4.16
CA GLY A 114 1.91 -22.40 -3.44
C GLY A 114 0.61 -23.20 -3.58
N ALA A 115 -0.54 -22.53 -3.53
CA ALA A 115 -1.85 -23.14 -3.74
C ALA A 115 -2.09 -23.53 -5.21
N TYR A 116 -1.63 -22.70 -6.15
CA TYR A 116 -1.73 -22.96 -7.58
C TYR A 116 -0.92 -24.20 -7.99
N ILE A 117 0.33 -24.32 -7.52
CA ILE A 117 1.16 -25.52 -7.76
C ILE A 117 0.57 -26.76 -7.08
N ALA A 118 -0.13 -26.58 -5.95
CA ALA A 118 -0.91 -27.64 -5.31
C ALA A 118 -2.22 -27.97 -6.05
N GLN A 119 -2.50 -27.32 -7.20
CA GLN A 119 -3.73 -27.44 -7.98
C GLN A 119 -5.00 -27.19 -7.14
N SER A 120 -4.88 -26.39 -6.08
CA SER A 120 -5.96 -26.08 -5.14
C SER A 120 -6.76 -24.84 -5.51
N ILE A 121 -6.28 -24.09 -6.53
CA ILE A 121 -6.94 -22.96 -7.15
C ILE A 121 -6.70 -23.01 -8.67
N SER A 122 -7.63 -22.42 -9.41
CA SER A 122 -7.57 -22.28 -10.87
C SER A 122 -6.66 -21.12 -11.31
N ASP A 123 -6.34 -21.07 -12.60
CA ASP A 123 -5.66 -19.93 -13.22
C ASP A 123 -6.43 -18.62 -13.03
N ALA A 124 -7.75 -18.67 -13.22
CA ALA A 124 -8.60 -17.50 -13.05
C ALA A 124 -8.56 -16.95 -11.61
N GLU A 125 -8.55 -17.84 -10.60
CA GLU A 125 -8.43 -17.45 -9.19
C GLU A 125 -7.04 -16.87 -8.87
N LYS A 126 -5.98 -17.49 -9.39
CA LYS A 126 -4.60 -16.99 -9.26
C LYS A 126 -4.49 -15.57 -9.83
N ASP A 127 -4.94 -15.38 -11.07
CA ASP A 127 -4.85 -14.09 -11.75
C ASP A 127 -5.72 -13.04 -11.07
N ALA A 128 -6.93 -13.39 -10.65
CA ALA A 128 -7.81 -12.48 -9.91
C ALA A 128 -7.17 -12.02 -8.58
N ALA A 129 -6.45 -12.89 -7.88
CA ALA A 129 -5.75 -12.54 -6.64
C ALA A 129 -4.54 -11.63 -6.90
N VAL A 130 -3.66 -11.99 -7.84
CA VAL A 130 -2.43 -11.24 -8.08
C VAL A 130 -2.71 -9.90 -8.77
N VAL A 131 -3.47 -9.92 -9.87
CA VAL A 131 -3.80 -8.70 -10.61
C VAL A 131 -4.71 -7.78 -9.80
N GLY A 132 -5.64 -8.36 -9.02
CA GLY A 132 -6.50 -7.59 -8.12
C GLY A 132 -5.71 -6.81 -7.07
N ALA A 133 -4.73 -7.45 -6.42
CA ALA A 133 -3.87 -6.79 -5.44
C ALA A 133 -3.11 -5.61 -6.04
N ALA A 134 -2.49 -5.82 -7.20
CA ALA A 134 -1.77 -4.77 -7.93
C ALA A 134 -2.72 -3.63 -8.37
N LYS A 135 -3.95 -3.94 -8.78
CA LYS A 135 -4.96 -2.94 -9.18
C LYS A 135 -5.31 -2.00 -8.05
N HIS A 136 -5.51 -2.52 -6.83
CA HIS A 136 -5.82 -1.70 -5.66
C HIS A 136 -4.65 -0.77 -5.28
N ILE A 137 -3.41 -1.27 -5.32
CA ILE A 137 -2.22 -0.45 -5.06
C ILE A 137 -2.06 0.64 -6.14
N ARG A 138 -2.27 0.30 -7.41
CA ARG A 138 -2.23 1.28 -8.50
C ARG A 138 -3.34 2.33 -8.41
N ALA A 139 -4.50 2.01 -7.84
CA ALA A 139 -5.56 3.00 -7.63
C ALA A 139 -5.10 4.13 -6.68
N ILE A 140 -4.37 3.79 -5.61
CA ILE A 140 -3.77 4.78 -4.71
C ILE A 140 -2.77 5.66 -5.46
N HIS A 141 -1.87 5.05 -6.25
CA HIS A 141 -0.92 5.80 -7.07
C HIS A 141 -1.62 6.76 -8.04
N ARG A 142 -2.71 6.32 -8.69
CA ARG A 142 -3.50 7.16 -9.59
C ARG A 142 -4.09 8.38 -8.90
N LEU A 143 -4.52 8.27 -7.64
CA LEU A 143 -4.98 9.42 -6.86
C LEU A 143 -3.86 10.40 -6.51
N CYS A 144 -2.59 9.96 -6.50
CA CYS A 144 -1.45 10.86 -6.31
C CYS A 144 -1.22 11.78 -7.51
N ILE A 145 -1.67 11.40 -8.72
CA ILE A 145 -1.39 12.11 -9.98
C ILE A 145 -2.12 13.48 -10.05
N PRO A 146 -3.45 13.58 -9.85
CA PRO A 146 -4.13 14.88 -9.89
C PRO A 146 -3.65 15.83 -8.81
N ASP A 147 -3.62 17.12 -9.10
CA ASP A 147 -3.29 18.16 -8.12
C ASP A 147 -4.40 18.32 -7.07
N ASN A 148 -4.05 19.00 -5.98
CA ASN A 148 -4.91 19.14 -4.80
C ASN A 148 -6.22 19.88 -5.04
N ASP A 149 -6.25 20.79 -6.01
CA ASP A 149 -7.41 21.58 -6.42
C ASP A 149 -8.43 20.76 -7.24
N ARG A 150 -8.05 19.55 -7.65
CA ARG A 150 -8.92 18.60 -8.37
C ARG A 150 -9.72 17.70 -7.44
N PHE A 151 -9.68 17.92 -6.13
CA PHE A 151 -10.44 17.17 -5.15
C PHE A 151 -11.44 18.08 -4.43
N GLY A 152 -12.71 17.71 -4.51
CA GLY A 152 -13.79 18.36 -3.77
C GLY A 152 -13.62 18.21 -2.26
N PRO A 153 -14.38 18.98 -1.45
CA PRO A 153 -14.36 18.88 0.01
C PRO A 153 -14.74 17.50 0.54
N ASP A 154 -15.51 16.73 -0.25
CA ASP A 154 -15.94 15.35 -0.01
C ASP A 154 -14.94 14.30 -0.50
N GLY A 155 -13.83 14.73 -1.12
CA GLY A 155 -12.79 13.87 -1.66
C GLY A 155 -13.09 13.32 -3.06
N GLN A 156 -14.19 13.74 -3.70
CA GLN A 156 -14.45 13.35 -5.09
C GLN A 156 -13.55 14.11 -6.07
N LEU A 157 -13.18 13.45 -7.16
CA LEU A 157 -12.42 14.08 -8.25
C LEU A 157 -13.32 15.05 -9.01
N ILE A 158 -12.90 16.29 -9.11
CA ILE A 158 -13.59 17.32 -9.88
C ILE A 158 -13.19 17.10 -11.35
N GLU A 159 -14.16 16.69 -12.17
CA GLU A 159 -14.02 16.74 -13.62
C GLU A 159 -14.08 18.21 -14.04
N LYS A 160 -13.04 18.69 -14.74
CA LYS A 160 -13.11 19.95 -15.46
C LYS A 160 -13.50 19.60 -16.88
N ASP A 161 -14.66 20.09 -17.31
CA ASP A 161 -15.07 20.14 -18.71
C ASP A 161 -14.05 20.93 -19.55
#